data_AF-A0A1V5YEU4-F1
#
_entry.id   AF-A0A1V5YEU4-F1
#
_cell.length_a   1.000
_cell.length_b   1.000
_cell.length_c   1.000
_cell.angle_alpha   90.00
_cell.angle_beta   90.00
_cell.angle_gamma   90.00
#
_symmetry.space_group_name_H-M   'P 1'
#
loop_
_entity.id
_entity.type
_entity.pdbx_description
1 polymer ?
#
loop_
_entity_poly.entity_id
_entity_poly.type
_entity_poly.pdbx_seq_one_letter_code
_entity_poly.pdbx_strand_id
1 'polypeptide(L)'
;MPERVPPGSSKPLARYLELELLLHNFFESTGYCRDNYGRTCNGCCNENVVEYPKNTSGCKELDAQRVSIYGPGDLTRGCPYSSDKGCILETHKSPKCIAYICSNFTRALKEKGVDYDWFETHTLLISILNEAKFDWWSGAKIESCCIDDEEFSAIKRQLEESLRYRGE
;
A
#
# COMPACT_ATOMS: atom_id res chain seq x y z
N MET A 1 5.41 -13.92 -3.21
CA MET A 1 5.61 -12.84 -4.20
C MET A 1 6.26 -13.31 -5.50
N PRO A 2 5.82 -12.84 -6.68
CA PRO A 2 6.69 -12.89 -7.84
C PRO A 2 7.86 -11.94 -7.54
N GLU A 3 9.08 -12.46 -7.60
CA GLU A 3 10.31 -11.69 -7.34
C GLU A 3 10.55 -10.56 -8.36
N ARG A 4 9.64 -10.36 -9.32
CA ARG A 4 9.76 -9.42 -10.43
C ARG A 4 8.42 -8.84 -10.84
N VAL A 5 8.43 -7.54 -11.11
CA VAL A 5 7.35 -6.80 -11.76
C VAL A 5 6.93 -7.52 -13.06
N PRO A 6 5.63 -7.75 -13.32
CA PRO A 6 5.19 -8.46 -14.52
C PRO A 6 5.68 -7.76 -15.81
N PRO A 7 6.22 -8.51 -16.79
CA PRO A 7 6.63 -7.93 -18.06
C PRO A 7 5.42 -7.29 -18.76
N GLY A 8 5.56 -6.02 -19.16
CA GLY A 8 4.48 -5.26 -19.82
C GLY A 8 3.63 -4.37 -18.89
N SER A 9 3.93 -4.29 -17.59
CA SER A 9 3.32 -3.28 -16.72
C SER A 9 3.69 -1.87 -17.15
N SER A 10 2.74 -0.93 -17.03
CA SER A 10 3.04 0.50 -17.21
C SER A 10 4.13 0.95 -16.22
N LYS A 11 4.91 1.98 -16.58
CA LYS A 11 5.94 2.56 -15.68
C LYS A 11 5.36 2.98 -14.31
N PRO A 12 4.17 3.59 -14.23
CA PRO A 12 3.50 3.91 -12.96
C PRO A 12 3.20 2.68 -12.11
N LEU A 13 2.67 1.61 -12.72
CA LEU A 13 2.37 0.37 -12.02
C LEU A 13 3.64 -0.31 -11.50
N ALA A 14 4.71 -0.33 -12.30
CA ALA A 14 6.00 -0.87 -11.88
C ALA A 14 6.56 -0.15 -10.63
N ARG A 15 6.53 1.19 -10.65
CA ARG A 15 6.97 2.03 -9.53
C ARG A 15 6.10 1.88 -8.29
N TYR A 16 4.79 1.80 -8.47
CA TYR A 16 3.86 1.49 -7.38
C TYR A 16 4.20 0.15 -6.71
N LEU A 17 4.41 -0.90 -7.51
CA LEU A 17 4.74 -2.23 -7.00
C LEU A 17 6.08 -2.27 -6.26
N GLU A 18 7.04 -1.46 -6.68
CA GLU A 18 8.32 -1.34 -5.99
C GLU A 18 8.16 -0.74 -4.58
N LEU A 19 7.34 0.31 -4.45
CA LEU A 19 7.04 0.87 -3.12
C LEU A 19 6.15 -0.04 -2.28
N GLU A 20 5.23 -0.77 -2.91
CA GLU A 20 4.43 -1.79 -2.22
C GLU A 20 5.34 -2.87 -1.60
N LEU A 21 6.31 -3.38 -2.36
CA LEU A 21 7.26 -4.38 -1.87
C LEU A 21 8.06 -3.85 -0.67
N LEU A 22 8.50 -2.59 -0.74
CA LEU A 22 9.22 -1.92 0.33
C LEU A 22 8.37 -1.86 1.62
N LEU A 23 7.12 -1.39 1.51
CA LEU A 23 6.19 -1.32 2.64
C LEU A 23 5.89 -2.71 3.22
N HIS A 24 5.66 -3.70 2.35
CA HIS A 24 5.39 -5.07 2.76
C HIS A 24 6.56 -5.64 3.58
N ASN A 25 7.78 -5.50 3.07
CA ASN A 25 8.99 -5.97 3.75
C ASN A 25 9.18 -5.28 5.10
N PHE A 26 8.95 -3.96 5.16
CA PHE A 26 9.01 -3.22 6.42
C PHE A 26 7.98 -3.75 7.43
N PHE A 27 6.70 -3.82 7.07
CA PHE A 27 5.66 -4.27 7.99
C PHE A 27 5.87 -5.72 8.45
N GLU A 28 6.25 -6.63 7.54
CA GLU A 28 6.53 -8.02 7.87
C GLU A 28 7.74 -8.13 8.81
N SER A 29 8.80 -7.35 8.58
CA SER A 29 9.99 -7.35 9.44
C SER A 29 9.69 -6.93 10.88
N THR A 30 8.63 -6.16 11.11
CA THR A 30 8.24 -5.76 12.47
C THR A 30 7.71 -6.92 13.30
N GLY A 31 7.22 -7.99 12.65
CA GLY A 31 6.53 -9.13 13.27
C GLY A 31 5.19 -8.79 13.94
N TYR A 32 4.75 -7.53 13.87
CA TYR A 32 3.67 -7.02 14.72
C TYR A 32 2.36 -7.80 14.54
N CYS A 33 1.91 -7.96 13.29
CA CYS A 33 0.66 -8.64 12.99
C CYS A 33 0.71 -10.12 13.41
N ARG A 34 1.83 -10.82 13.15
CA ARG A 34 2.02 -12.21 13.55
C ARG A 34 1.89 -12.40 15.06
N ASP A 35 2.46 -11.48 15.84
CA ASP A 35 2.53 -11.61 17.29
C ASP A 35 1.25 -11.11 18.01
N ASN A 36 0.45 -10.28 17.35
CA ASN A 36 -0.71 -9.59 17.94
C ASN A 36 -2.07 -9.94 17.32
N TYR A 37 -2.10 -10.84 16.34
CA TYR A 37 -3.34 -11.27 15.68
C TYR A 37 -4.34 -11.86 16.68
N GLY A 38 -5.60 -11.41 16.63
CA GLY A 38 -6.69 -11.84 17.51
C GLY A 38 -6.62 -11.30 18.94
N ARG A 39 -5.68 -10.39 19.23
CA ARG A 39 -5.56 -9.69 20.53
C ARG A 39 -5.78 -8.20 20.36
N THR A 40 -4.82 -7.52 19.76
CA THR A 40 -4.79 -6.07 19.55
C THR A 40 -4.71 -5.71 18.07
N CYS A 41 -4.54 -6.72 17.20
CA CYS A 41 -4.63 -6.62 15.76
C CYS A 41 -5.67 -7.61 15.24
N ASN A 42 -6.67 -7.13 14.51
CA ASN A 42 -7.67 -7.97 13.83
C ASN A 42 -7.48 -7.95 12.29
N GLY A 43 -6.29 -7.57 11.83
CA GLY A 43 -5.98 -7.37 10.42
C GLY A 43 -6.45 -6.01 9.89
N CYS A 44 -5.58 -5.31 9.17
CA CYS A 44 -5.79 -3.95 8.64
C CYS A 44 -7.03 -3.83 7.74
N CYS A 45 -7.50 -4.93 7.16
CA CYS A 45 -8.63 -4.95 6.24
C CYS A 45 -10.01 -4.92 6.89
N ASN A 46 -10.17 -5.33 8.16
CA ASN A 46 -11.52 -5.49 8.73
C ASN A 46 -12.18 -4.15 9.12
N GLU A 47 -11.37 -3.10 9.30
CA GLU A 47 -11.86 -1.80 9.80
C GLU A 47 -11.90 -0.71 8.71
N ASN A 48 -11.25 -0.93 7.57
CA ASN A 48 -11.01 0.12 6.58
C ASN A 48 -11.12 -0.35 5.12
N VAL A 49 -12.12 -1.19 4.83
CA VAL A 49 -12.56 -1.47 3.44
C VAL A 49 -13.21 -0.22 2.85
N VAL A 50 -12.40 0.78 2.51
CA VAL A 50 -12.94 1.93 1.77
C VAL A 50 -13.00 1.54 0.31
N GLU A 51 -14.22 1.65 -0.24
CA GLU A 51 -14.43 1.67 -1.67
C GLU A 51 -13.58 2.78 -2.28
N TYR A 52 -12.51 2.36 -2.93
CA TYR A 52 -11.67 3.29 -3.67
C TYR A 52 -12.41 3.68 -4.96
N PRO A 53 -12.43 4.96 -5.37
CA PRO A 53 -13.05 5.34 -6.63
C PRO A 53 -12.34 4.61 -7.78
N LYS A 54 -12.96 3.55 -8.29
CA LYS A 54 -12.46 2.66 -9.36
C LYS A 54 -12.28 3.37 -10.71
N ASN A 55 -12.56 4.66 -10.78
CA ASN A 55 -12.56 5.44 -12.01
C ASN A 55 -11.19 6.02 -12.37
N THR A 56 -10.18 5.91 -11.50
CA THR A 56 -8.78 6.27 -11.78
C THR A 56 -8.07 5.18 -12.58
N SER A 57 -7.36 5.56 -13.64
CA SER A 57 -6.73 4.63 -14.60
C SER A 57 -5.76 3.65 -13.95
N GLY A 58 -4.86 4.13 -13.09
CA GLY A 58 -3.84 3.29 -12.46
C GLY A 58 -4.42 2.24 -11.51
N CYS A 59 -5.55 2.53 -10.87
CA CYS A 59 -6.25 1.57 -10.02
C CYS A 59 -6.90 0.43 -10.82
N LYS A 60 -7.37 0.70 -12.05
CA LYS A 60 -7.86 -0.36 -12.95
C LYS A 60 -6.74 -1.28 -13.41
N GLU A 61 -5.57 -0.72 -13.71
CA GLU A 61 -4.39 -1.51 -14.08
C GLU A 61 -3.91 -2.39 -12.92
N LEU A 62 -3.87 -1.83 -11.70
CA LEU A 62 -3.55 -2.59 -10.50
C LEU A 62 -4.57 -3.74 -10.27
N ASP A 63 -5.87 -3.47 -10.37
CA ASP A 63 -6.89 -4.51 -10.21
C ASP A 63 -6.76 -5.61 -11.27
N ALA A 64 -6.56 -5.23 -12.54
CA ALA A 64 -6.33 -6.19 -13.62
C ALA A 64 -5.09 -7.07 -13.37
N GLN A 65 -4.01 -6.47 -12.86
CA GLN A 65 -2.81 -7.21 -12.49
C GLN A 65 -3.08 -8.17 -11.32
N ARG A 66 -3.80 -7.73 -10.27
CA ARG A 66 -4.17 -8.60 -9.15
C ARG A 66 -5.03 -9.77 -9.60
N VAL A 67 -6.02 -9.52 -10.46
CA VAL A 67 -6.88 -10.58 -11.03
C VAL A 67 -6.07 -11.57 -11.86
N SER A 68 -5.08 -11.09 -12.62
CA SER A 68 -4.18 -11.94 -13.41
C SER A 68 -3.33 -12.87 -12.54
N ILE A 69 -2.78 -12.35 -11.43
CA ILE A 69 -1.87 -13.11 -10.56
C ILE A 69 -2.64 -14.06 -9.63
N TYR A 70 -3.74 -13.59 -9.02
CA TYR A 70 -4.41 -14.28 -7.93
C TYR A 70 -5.81 -14.79 -8.29
N GLY A 71 -6.27 -14.56 -9.52
CA GLY A 71 -7.66 -14.77 -9.90
C GLY A 71 -8.58 -13.70 -9.32
N PRO A 72 -9.91 -13.81 -9.51
CA PRO A 72 -10.87 -12.78 -9.08
C PRO A 72 -11.03 -12.63 -7.55
N GLY A 73 -10.56 -13.62 -6.77
CA GLY A 73 -10.83 -13.71 -5.33
C GLY A 73 -12.26 -14.14 -5.01
N ASP A 74 -12.59 -14.16 -3.72
CA ASP A 74 -13.93 -14.41 -3.18
C ASP A 74 -14.74 -13.11 -3.11
N LEU A 75 -15.53 -12.85 -4.15
CA LEU A 75 -16.35 -11.64 -4.28
C LEU A 75 -17.47 -11.52 -3.23
N THR A 76 -17.70 -12.55 -2.41
CA THR A 76 -18.68 -12.49 -1.31
C THR A 76 -18.12 -11.78 -0.06
N ARG A 77 -16.80 -11.59 0.01
CA ARG A 77 -16.10 -10.92 1.11
C ARG A 77 -15.95 -9.42 0.84
N GLY A 78 -15.88 -8.62 1.90
CA GLY A 78 -15.60 -7.18 1.78
C GLY A 78 -14.26 -6.89 1.09
N CYS A 79 -13.24 -7.69 1.38
CA CYS A 79 -12.01 -7.76 0.58
C CYS A 79 -11.99 -9.12 -0.15
N PRO A 80 -11.98 -9.15 -1.50
CA PRO A 80 -12.01 -10.41 -2.24
C PRO A 80 -10.85 -11.37 -1.97
N TYR A 81 -9.77 -10.88 -1.38
CA TYR A 81 -8.60 -11.69 -1.10
C TYR A 81 -8.31 -11.82 0.41
N SER A 82 -9.29 -11.50 1.26
CA SER A 82 -9.19 -11.82 2.68
C SER A 82 -9.43 -13.30 2.93
N SER A 83 -8.81 -13.83 3.98
CA SER A 83 -9.02 -15.17 4.51
C SER A 83 -9.60 -15.10 5.93
N ASP A 84 -10.00 -16.25 6.47
CA ASP A 84 -10.49 -16.35 7.86
C ASP A 84 -9.39 -16.06 8.89
N LYS A 85 -8.12 -15.99 8.45
CA LYS A 85 -6.95 -15.57 9.24
C LYS A 85 -6.52 -14.13 8.95
N GLY A 86 -7.38 -13.33 8.30
CA GLY A 86 -7.07 -11.97 7.86
C GLY A 86 -6.63 -11.90 6.40
N CYS A 87 -6.15 -10.73 5.98
CA CYS A 87 -5.75 -10.47 4.59
C CYS A 87 -4.41 -11.10 4.24
N ILE A 88 -4.30 -11.57 2.99
CA ILE A 88 -3.00 -11.86 2.36
C ILE A 88 -2.51 -10.52 1.81
N LEU A 89 -1.62 -9.80 2.51
CA LEU A 89 -1.17 -8.45 2.12
C LEU A 89 -0.76 -8.33 0.65
N GLU A 90 -0.09 -9.36 0.11
CA GLU A 90 0.35 -9.46 -1.30
C GLU A 90 -0.80 -9.36 -2.33
N THR A 91 -2.05 -9.49 -1.89
CA THR A 91 -3.25 -9.52 -2.73
C THR A 91 -4.07 -8.23 -2.69
N HIS A 92 -3.64 -7.21 -1.93
CA HIS A 92 -4.39 -5.97 -1.78
C HIS A 92 -4.65 -5.27 -3.14
N LYS A 93 -5.89 -4.81 -3.32
CA LYS A 93 -6.37 -4.16 -4.56
C LYS A 93 -6.22 -2.65 -4.58
N SER A 94 -5.95 -2.01 -3.44
CA SER A 94 -5.92 -0.55 -3.36
C SER A 94 -4.68 -0.04 -2.62
N PRO A 95 -4.16 1.13 -3.04
CA PRO A 95 -3.12 1.84 -2.31
C PRO A 95 -3.42 1.99 -0.82
N LYS A 96 -4.70 2.21 -0.45
CA LYS A 96 -5.10 2.37 0.96
C LYS A 96 -4.86 1.10 1.76
N CYS A 97 -5.16 -0.07 1.21
CA CYS A 97 -4.97 -1.34 1.92
C CYS A 97 -3.49 -1.64 2.16
N ILE A 98 -2.61 -1.20 1.25
CA ILE A 98 -1.15 -1.32 1.40
C ILE A 98 -0.62 -0.33 2.45
N ALA A 99 -1.10 0.91 2.43
CA ALA A 99 -0.60 1.94 3.34
C ALA A 99 -1.18 1.81 4.77
N TYR A 100 -2.40 1.34 4.93
CA TYR A 100 -3.09 1.38 6.22
C TYR A 100 -2.57 0.34 7.22
N ILE A 101 -2.31 0.80 8.44
CA ILE A 101 -2.07 -0.04 9.62
C ILE A 101 -2.99 0.40 10.77
N CYS A 102 -3.35 -0.53 11.67
CA CYS A 102 -4.23 -0.21 12.79
C CYS A 102 -3.54 0.72 13.80
N SER A 103 -4.33 1.48 14.58
CA SER A 103 -3.83 2.45 15.56
C SER A 103 -2.87 1.83 16.59
N ASN A 104 -3.10 0.57 16.98
CA ASN A 104 -2.20 -0.16 17.87
C ASN A 104 -0.83 -0.42 17.23
N PHE A 105 -0.79 -0.72 15.93
CA PHE A 105 0.46 -0.88 15.20
C PHE A 105 1.16 0.46 15.00
N THR A 106 0.43 1.52 14.64
CA THR A 106 0.99 2.89 14.57
C THR A 106 1.65 3.30 15.89
N ARG A 107 0.99 3.03 17.02
CA ARG A 107 1.57 3.28 18.35
C ARG A 107 2.86 2.48 18.57
N ALA A 108 2.87 1.20 18.22
CA ALA A 108 4.06 0.36 18.36
C ALA A 108 5.23 0.81 17.47
N LEU A 109 4.95 1.35 16.28
CA LEU A 109 5.96 1.97 15.42
C LEU A 109 6.51 3.25 16.06
N LYS A 110 5.63 4.09 16.61
CA LYS A 110 6.02 5.33 17.29
C LYS A 110 6.91 5.08 18.50
N GLU A 111 6.62 4.03 19.27
CA GLU A 111 7.47 3.58 20.39
C GLU A 111 8.87 3.15 19.93
N LYS A 112 9.02 2.70 18.68
CA LYS A 112 10.30 2.38 18.03
C LYS A 112 10.92 3.57 17.28
N GLY A 113 10.38 4.77 17.47
CA GLY A 113 10.87 6.00 16.82
C GLY A 113 10.51 6.13 15.34
N VAL A 114 9.53 5.36 14.85
CA VAL A 114 9.03 5.45 13.48
C VAL A 114 7.68 6.16 13.50
N ASP A 115 7.63 7.38 12.96
CA ASP A 115 6.40 8.16 12.82
C ASP A 115 5.78 7.87 11.45
N TYR A 116 4.93 6.84 11.41
CA TYR A 116 4.31 6.36 10.17
C TYR A 116 2.93 7.00 9.95
N ASP A 117 2.84 7.86 8.93
CA ASP A 117 1.57 8.41 8.44
C ASP A 117 1.04 7.56 7.27
N TRP A 118 0.01 6.76 7.56
CA TRP A 118 -0.63 5.92 6.54
C TRP A 118 -1.37 6.73 5.48
N PHE A 119 -1.85 7.94 5.81
CA PHE A 119 -2.60 8.79 4.90
C PHE A 119 -1.66 9.48 3.90
N GLU A 120 -0.51 9.96 4.36
CA GLU A 120 0.55 10.46 3.49
C GLU A 120 1.06 9.36 2.56
N THR A 121 1.36 8.18 3.11
CA THR A 121 1.82 7.01 2.33
C THR A 121 0.78 6.59 1.28
N HIS A 122 -0.50 6.55 1.65
CA HIS A 122 -1.60 6.29 0.73
C HIS A 122 -1.62 7.28 -0.44
N THR A 123 -1.51 8.57 -0.13
CA THR A 123 -1.53 9.65 -1.14
C THR A 123 -0.36 9.55 -2.09
N LEU A 124 0.83 9.25 -1.58
CA LEU A 124 2.03 9.01 -2.37
C LEU A 124 1.82 7.85 -3.36
N LEU A 125 1.35 6.71 -2.86
CA LEU A 125 1.11 5.51 -3.67
C LEU A 125 0.10 5.77 -4.80
N ILE A 126 -0.99 6.49 -4.52
CA ILE A 126 -1.98 6.88 -5.54
C ILE A 126 -1.34 7.78 -6.58
N SER A 127 -0.56 8.76 -6.14
CA SER A 127 0.02 9.77 -7.03
C SER A 127 1.00 9.13 -8.02
N ILE A 128 1.82 8.20 -7.53
CA ILE A 128 2.71 7.38 -8.37
C ILE A 128 1.92 6.52 -9.33
N LEU A 129 0.91 5.80 -8.84
CA LEU A 129 0.13 4.87 -9.65
C LEU A 129 -0.66 5.57 -10.77
N ASN A 130 -1.01 6.85 -10.60
CA ASN A 130 -1.83 7.60 -11.55
C ASN A 130 -1.08 8.73 -12.30
N GLU A 131 0.22 8.93 -12.04
CA GLU A 131 1.01 10.07 -12.54
C GLU A 131 0.26 11.40 -12.40
N ALA A 132 -0.28 11.62 -11.21
CA ALA A 132 -1.13 12.76 -10.92
C ALA A 132 -0.99 13.15 -9.46
N LYS A 133 -0.97 14.46 -9.20
CA LYS A 133 -1.13 14.97 -7.83
C LYS A 133 -2.62 15.08 -7.52
N PHE A 134 -2.98 14.69 -6.31
CA PHE A 134 -4.34 14.79 -5.80
C PHE A 134 -4.40 15.79 -4.65
N ASP A 135 -5.43 16.62 -4.66
CA ASP A 135 -5.78 17.47 -3.53
C ASP A 135 -6.41 16.58 -2.49
N TRP A 136 -5.70 16.47 -1.39
CA TRP A 136 -5.98 15.52 -0.33
C TRP A 136 -7.25 15.87 0.44
N TRP A 137 -7.70 17.13 0.43
CA TRP A 137 -8.93 17.53 1.13
C TRP A 137 -10.20 17.26 0.31
N SER A 138 -10.11 17.39 -1.00
CA SER A 138 -11.25 17.24 -1.91
C SER A 138 -11.28 15.91 -2.66
N GLY A 139 -10.17 15.16 -2.65
CA GLY A 139 -9.98 13.98 -3.50
C GLY A 139 -9.88 14.32 -5.00
N ALA A 140 -9.83 15.61 -5.35
CA ALA A 140 -9.77 16.06 -6.72
C ALA A 140 -8.34 15.93 -7.28
N LYS A 141 -8.21 15.52 -8.53
CA LYS A 141 -6.94 15.60 -9.25
C LYS A 141 -6.55 17.09 -9.39
N ILE A 142 -5.40 17.48 -8.85
CA ILE A 142 -4.86 18.84 -8.98
C ILE A 142 -4.23 19.00 -10.36
N GLU A 143 -3.26 18.14 -10.68
CA GLU A 143 -2.50 18.21 -11.92
C GLU A 143 -2.00 16.82 -12.31
N SER A 144 -1.83 16.58 -13.62
CA SER A 144 -1.02 15.45 -14.08
C SER A 144 0.44 15.78 -13.77
N CYS A 145 1.16 14.84 -13.16
CA CYS A 145 2.57 14.99 -12.84
C CYS A 145 3.26 13.71 -13.27
N CYS A 146 4.02 13.79 -14.36
CA CYS A 146 4.93 12.72 -14.73
C CYS A 146 6.08 12.76 -13.73
N ILE A 147 6.24 11.70 -12.95
CA ILE A 147 7.37 11.54 -12.04
C ILE A 147 8.54 11.05 -12.90
N ASP A 148 9.66 11.77 -12.93
CA ASP A 148 10.84 11.28 -13.65
C ASP A 148 11.61 10.23 -12.83
N ASP A 149 12.70 9.68 -13.37
CA ASP A 149 13.45 8.61 -12.67
C ASP A 149 14.27 9.13 -11.49
N GLU A 150 14.71 10.39 -11.53
CA GLU A 150 15.44 11.01 -10.42
C GLU A 150 14.49 11.31 -9.26
N GLU A 151 13.31 11.87 -9.57
CA GLU A 151 12.25 12.15 -8.61
C GLU A 151 11.76 10.85 -7.95
N PHE A 152 11.50 9.80 -8.74
CA PHE A 152 11.10 8.51 -8.17
C PHE A 152 12.18 7.90 -7.27
N SER A 153 13.45 8.00 -7.67
CA SER A 153 14.58 7.54 -6.85
C SER A 153 14.68 8.30 -5.52
N ALA A 154 14.44 9.61 -5.55
CA ALA A 154 14.41 10.44 -4.35
C ALA A 154 13.25 10.08 -3.42
N ILE A 155 12.05 9.89 -3.97
CA ILE A 155 10.86 9.42 -3.23
C ILE A 155 11.14 8.09 -2.54
N LYS A 156 11.67 7.11 -3.29
CA LYS A 156 11.99 5.79 -2.74
C LYS A 156 12.97 5.90 -1.57
N ARG A 157 14.06 6.66 -1.74
CA ARG A 157 15.05 6.88 -0.68
C ARG A 157 14.43 7.52 0.57
N GLN A 158 13.59 8.54 0.40
CA GLN A 158 12.90 9.19 1.52
C GLN A 158 11.97 8.22 2.27
N LEU A 159 11.24 7.37 1.55
CA LEU A 159 10.40 6.34 2.16
C LEU A 159 11.24 5.29 2.90
N GLU A 160 12.38 4.85 2.32
CA GLU A 160 13.29 3.95 3.02
C GLU A 160 13.85 4.58 4.30
N GLU A 161 14.21 5.86 4.27
CA GLU A 161 14.70 6.60 5.43
C GLU A 161 13.64 6.77 6.52
N SER A 162 12.39 7.07 6.15
CA SER A 162 11.30 7.25 7.12
C SER A 162 10.91 5.96 7.82
N LEU A 163 11.14 4.81 7.17
CA LEU A 163 10.84 3.48 7.71
C LEU A 163 12.02 2.86 8.50
N ARG A 164 13.17 3.53 8.60
CA ARG A 164 14.28 3.04 9.45
C ARG A 164 13.98 3.24 10.93
N TYR A 165 14.28 2.21 11.73
CA TYR A 165 14.29 2.35 13.18
C TYR A 165 15.32 3.39 13.60
N ARG A 166 14.92 4.29 14.50
CA ARG A 166 15.82 5.31 15.08
C ARG A 166 16.47 4.86 16.40
N GLY A 167 16.44 3.56 16.69
CA GLY A 167 16.92 2.99 17.95
C GLY A 167 17.97 1.91 17.73
N GLU A 168 19.24 2.32 17.74
CA GLU A 168 20.35 1.62 18.39
C GLU A 168 21.14 2.64 19.20
#